data_AF-A0A8K1CGA3-F1
#
_entry.id   AF-A0A8K1CGA3-F1
#
_cell.length_a   1.000
_cell.length_b   1.000
_cell.length_c   1.000
_cell.angle_alpha   90.00
_cell.angle_beta   90.00
_cell.angle_gamma   90.00
#
_symmetry.space_group_name_H-M   'P 1'
#
loop_
_entity.id
_entity.type
_entity.pdbx_description
1 polymer ?
#
loop_
_entity_poly.entity_id
_entity_poly.type
_entity_poly.pdbx_seq_one_letter_code
_entity_poly.pdbx_strand_id
1 'polypeptide(L)'
;MDWDWGRYCREVGRSKEEVMHDLGGFGASASRAHAVLRACPALKELEMAVYHPGDGSDESEIFEFGYDLGPRPVKTAVPAHEMLNEEMYGDEFVETLARHCPDLERFTIWNVLGVSARAIMTFTDRAFEALATLRYLTYMEIKSVNITGNGLFTLLNNHPIAYSTQRCYVIGVGDTSGSTEMAFYGVVETLLATLAAHTGTLPCEDPRVVLRLQNANATGKVDKAWSSAYLTRIKKLVAVIKQNHPTVRLRVAGWRMTDTEFEQLFEFGFYTRVSEPSEWFGWHEDRQDTKLDDVFVTRGGNTRRPEPETYQDDEDDDY
;
A
#
# COMPACT_ATOMS: atom_id res chain seq x y z
N MET A 1 -12.22 -17.30 11.25
CA MET A 1 -13.55 -17.95 11.14
C MET A 1 -14.28 -17.13 10.12
N ASP A 2 -14.22 -17.57 8.87
CA ASP A 2 -14.53 -16.71 7.74
C ASP A 2 -16.03 -16.70 7.54
N TRP A 3 -16.62 -15.52 7.66
CA TRP A 3 -18.06 -15.37 7.54
C TRP A 3 -18.47 -15.41 6.07
N ASP A 4 -19.05 -16.54 5.64
CA ASP A 4 -19.63 -16.72 4.31
C ASP A 4 -21.15 -16.46 4.38
N TRP A 5 -21.57 -15.28 3.92
CA TRP A 5 -22.97 -14.87 3.85
C TRP A 5 -23.83 -15.83 3.03
N GLY A 6 -23.27 -16.38 1.93
CA GLY A 6 -23.97 -17.34 1.09
C GLY A 6 -24.18 -18.67 1.80
N ARG A 7 -23.20 -19.12 2.60
CA ARG A 7 -23.33 -20.30 3.46
C ARG A 7 -24.36 -20.09 4.56
N TYR A 8 -24.29 -18.98 5.28
CA TYR A 8 -25.27 -18.64 6.32
C TYR A 8 -26.71 -18.68 5.78
N CYS A 9 -26.95 -18.05 4.63
CA CYS A 9 -28.29 -18.02 4.02
C CYS A 9 -28.79 -19.41 3.59
N ARG A 10 -27.90 -20.29 3.10
CA ARG A 10 -28.24 -21.69 2.80
C ARG A 10 -28.60 -22.47 4.07
N GLU A 11 -27.84 -22.25 5.14
CA GLU A 11 -28.05 -22.93 6.43
C GLU A 11 -29.36 -22.51 7.11
N VAL A 12 -29.82 -21.28 6.91
CA VAL A 12 -31.13 -20.81 7.40
C VAL A 12 -32.30 -21.07 6.43
N GLY A 13 -32.08 -21.88 5.38
CA GLY A 13 -33.14 -22.36 4.49
C GLY A 13 -33.71 -21.33 3.52
N ARG A 14 -32.98 -20.26 3.21
CA ARG A 14 -33.43 -19.20 2.30
C ARG A 14 -33.16 -19.54 0.84
N SER A 15 -34.10 -19.20 -0.05
CA SER A 15 -33.97 -19.44 -1.50
C SER A 15 -32.93 -18.52 -2.15
N LYS A 16 -32.37 -18.95 -3.28
CA LYS A 16 -31.36 -18.17 -4.03
C LYS A 16 -31.93 -16.83 -4.51
N GLU A 17 -33.21 -16.79 -4.87
CA GLU A 17 -33.92 -15.57 -5.24
C GLU A 17 -34.17 -14.63 -4.06
N GLU A 18 -34.50 -15.13 -2.86
CA GLU A 18 -34.60 -14.29 -1.64
C GLU A 18 -33.24 -13.74 -1.22
N VAL A 19 -32.17 -14.53 -1.37
CA VAL A 19 -30.80 -14.09 -1.14
C VAL A 19 -30.41 -12.99 -2.12
N MET A 20 -30.90 -13.02 -3.36
CA MET A 20 -30.65 -11.99 -4.38
C MET A 20 -31.53 -10.73 -4.23
N HIS A 21 -32.75 -10.88 -3.71
CA HIS A 21 -33.73 -9.81 -3.55
C HIS A 21 -33.53 -8.99 -2.26
N ASP A 22 -33.00 -9.60 -1.19
CA ASP A 22 -32.59 -8.88 0.03
C ASP A 22 -31.33 -8.02 -0.16
N LEU A 23 -30.68 -8.11 -1.32
CA LEU A 23 -29.44 -7.39 -1.67
C LEU A 23 -29.64 -5.90 -1.99
N GLY A 24 -30.66 -5.26 -1.43
CA GLY A 24 -30.60 -3.83 -1.17
C GLY A 24 -29.63 -3.56 -0.01
N GLY A 25 -28.33 -3.85 -0.18
CA GLY A 25 -27.31 -3.55 0.84
C GLY A 25 -26.25 -4.62 1.14
N PHE A 26 -26.34 -5.84 0.58
CA PHE A 26 -25.33 -6.91 0.75
C PHE A 26 -25.08 -7.65 -0.59
N GLY A 27 -24.01 -8.46 -0.69
CA GLY A 27 -23.64 -9.22 -1.91
C GLY A 27 -23.33 -8.36 -3.15
N ALA A 28 -23.53 -8.90 -4.36
CA ALA A 28 -23.14 -8.24 -5.63
C ALA A 28 -23.87 -6.92 -5.94
N SER A 29 -24.93 -6.58 -5.19
CA SER A 29 -25.62 -5.29 -5.26
C SER A 29 -25.51 -4.49 -3.95
N ALA A 30 -24.55 -4.84 -3.09
CA ALA A 30 -24.19 -4.03 -1.94
C ALA A 30 -23.79 -2.62 -2.41
N SER A 31 -24.51 -1.63 -1.93
CA SER A 31 -24.22 -0.20 -2.17
C SER A 31 -23.91 0.56 -0.89
N ARG A 32 -24.05 -0.09 0.28
CA ARG A 32 -23.92 0.52 1.61
C ARG A 32 -23.20 -0.41 2.58
N ALA A 33 -21.97 -0.79 2.24
CA ALA A 33 -21.15 -1.68 3.06
C ALA A 33 -21.00 -1.18 4.51
N HIS A 34 -21.06 0.14 4.73
CA HIS A 34 -20.91 0.75 6.05
C HIS A 34 -22.02 0.37 7.05
N ALA A 35 -23.19 -0.08 6.59
CA ALA A 35 -24.31 -0.41 7.46
C ALA A 35 -23.99 -1.54 8.45
N VAL A 36 -23.15 -2.50 8.04
CA VAL A 36 -22.75 -3.64 8.88
C VAL A 36 -21.90 -3.24 10.08
N LEU A 37 -21.13 -2.14 9.94
CA LEU A 37 -20.15 -1.71 10.95
C LEU A 37 -20.83 -1.32 12.28
N ARG A 38 -22.07 -0.84 12.23
CA ARG A 38 -22.87 -0.51 13.41
C ARG A 38 -23.17 -1.74 14.29
N ALA A 39 -23.19 -2.93 13.70
CA ALA A 39 -23.44 -4.17 14.41
C ALA A 39 -22.15 -4.79 14.98
N CYS A 40 -20.98 -4.23 14.68
CA CYS A 40 -19.67 -4.81 15.00
C CYS A 40 -18.79 -3.89 15.86
N PRO A 41 -19.23 -3.45 17.05
CA PRO A 41 -18.46 -2.50 17.87
C PRO A 41 -17.14 -3.05 18.41
N ALA A 42 -17.03 -4.38 18.55
CA ALA A 42 -15.82 -5.06 19.01
C ALA A 42 -14.92 -5.54 17.86
N LEU A 43 -15.10 -5.00 16.65
CA LEU A 43 -14.30 -5.35 15.47
C LEU A 43 -12.85 -4.93 15.66
N LYS A 44 -11.94 -5.91 15.65
CA LYS A 44 -10.49 -5.71 15.78
C LYS A 44 -9.77 -5.71 14.43
N GLU A 45 -10.26 -6.50 13.49
CA GLU A 45 -9.62 -6.68 12.18
C GLU A 45 -10.69 -6.63 11.10
N LEU A 46 -10.41 -5.86 10.05
CA LEU A 46 -11.28 -5.77 8.89
C LEU A 46 -10.44 -5.89 7.63
N GLU A 47 -10.82 -6.86 6.80
CA GLU A 47 -10.17 -7.15 5.53
C GLU A 47 -11.22 -7.14 4.42
N MET A 48 -10.91 -6.45 3.31
CA MET A 48 -11.72 -6.46 2.10
C MET A 48 -10.82 -6.86 0.93
N ALA A 49 -11.19 -7.96 0.29
CA ALA A 49 -10.59 -8.39 -0.96
C ALA A 49 -11.44 -7.84 -2.12
N VAL A 50 -10.85 -6.99 -2.96
CA VAL A 50 -11.53 -6.40 -4.11
C VAL A 50 -11.02 -7.03 -5.41
N TYR A 51 -11.90 -7.11 -6.40
CA TYR A 51 -11.62 -7.74 -7.67
C TYR A 51 -11.87 -6.76 -8.81
N HIS A 52 -10.82 -6.48 -9.56
CA HIS A 52 -10.89 -5.78 -10.83
C HIS A 52 -10.54 -6.78 -11.95
N PRO A 53 -11.41 -6.99 -12.95
CA PRO A 53 -11.05 -7.79 -14.10
C PRO A 53 -9.91 -7.10 -14.84
N GLY A 54 -8.82 -7.84 -15.09
CA GLY A 54 -7.76 -7.37 -15.97
C GLY A 54 -8.33 -7.01 -17.35
N ASP A 55 -7.66 -6.11 -18.07
CA ASP A 55 -8.07 -5.60 -19.38
C ASP A 55 -7.98 -6.62 -20.53
N GLY A 56 -8.07 -7.92 -20.22
CA GLY A 56 -8.05 -9.02 -21.18
C GLY A 56 -6.68 -9.27 -21.80
N SER A 57 -5.62 -8.62 -21.35
CA SER A 57 -4.27 -8.76 -21.92
C SER A 57 -3.36 -9.75 -21.20
N ASP A 58 -3.64 -10.09 -19.94
CA ASP A 58 -2.91 -11.09 -19.19
C ASP A 58 -3.86 -12.22 -18.75
N GLU A 59 -3.92 -13.28 -19.56
CA GLU A 59 -4.32 -14.63 -19.12
C GLU A 59 -3.27 -15.24 -18.14
N SER A 60 -2.61 -14.39 -17.35
CA SER A 60 -1.63 -14.85 -16.37
C SER A 60 -2.37 -15.57 -15.25
N GLU A 61 -1.90 -16.78 -14.96
CA GLU A 61 -2.46 -17.67 -13.97
C GLU A 61 -2.73 -16.91 -12.67
N ILE A 62 -3.99 -16.94 -12.26
CA ILE A 62 -4.51 -16.25 -11.08
C ILE A 62 -3.92 -16.98 -9.89
N PHE A 63 -2.95 -16.40 -9.18
CA PHE A 63 -2.35 -17.04 -8.01
C PHE A 63 -3.07 -16.61 -6.75
N GLU A 64 -3.63 -17.57 -6.01
CA GLU A 64 -4.16 -17.33 -4.67
C GLU A 64 -2.96 -17.08 -3.72
N PHE A 65 -2.80 -15.86 -3.24
CA PHE A 65 -1.81 -15.53 -2.21
C PHE A 65 -2.39 -15.79 -0.81
N GLY A 66 -2.37 -17.06 -0.40
CA GLY A 66 -2.57 -17.42 1.01
C GLY A 66 -1.25 -17.35 1.77
N TYR A 67 -1.24 -16.71 2.95
CA TYR A 67 -0.06 -16.51 3.80
C TYR A 67 0.75 -17.79 4.13
N ASP A 68 0.20 -19.00 3.92
CA ASP A 68 0.83 -20.27 4.25
C ASP A 68 1.01 -21.27 3.08
N LEU A 69 0.51 -20.98 1.86
CA LEU A 69 0.30 -22.05 0.86
C LEU A 69 1.05 -21.92 -0.47
N GLY A 70 1.85 -20.85 -0.63
CA GLY A 70 2.53 -20.54 -1.89
C GLY A 70 1.56 -20.22 -3.03
N PRO A 71 2.06 -19.77 -4.19
CA PRO A 71 1.22 -19.41 -5.33
C PRO A 71 0.51 -20.68 -5.87
N ARG A 72 -0.82 -20.71 -5.79
CA ARG A 72 -1.64 -21.76 -6.42
C ARG A 72 -2.45 -21.20 -7.58
N PRO A 73 -2.37 -21.81 -8.78
CA PRO A 73 -3.20 -21.39 -9.91
C PRO A 73 -4.67 -21.67 -9.59
N VAL A 74 -5.46 -20.61 -9.54
CA VAL A 74 -6.90 -20.62 -9.34
C VAL A 74 -7.55 -21.12 -10.63
N LYS A 75 -8.02 -22.38 -10.60
CA LYS A 75 -8.72 -23.03 -11.72
C LYS A 75 -10.18 -22.57 -11.89
N THR A 76 -10.69 -21.69 -11.03
CA THR A 76 -12.07 -21.20 -11.15
C THR A 76 -12.15 -20.10 -12.20
N ALA A 77 -13.21 -20.16 -13.02
CA ALA A 77 -13.56 -19.09 -13.95
C ALA A 77 -13.72 -17.78 -13.16
N VAL A 78 -12.79 -16.85 -13.37
CA VAL A 78 -12.82 -15.58 -12.66
C VAL A 78 -13.83 -14.66 -13.34
N PRO A 79 -14.62 -13.89 -12.56
CA PRO A 79 -15.68 -13.08 -13.12
C PRO A 79 -15.17 -12.13 -14.22
N ALA A 80 -15.81 -12.13 -15.38
CA ALA A 80 -15.41 -11.26 -16.49
C ALA A 80 -15.64 -9.76 -16.21
N HIS A 81 -16.35 -9.42 -15.13
CA HIS A 81 -16.81 -8.08 -14.80
C HIS A 81 -16.56 -7.80 -13.31
N GLU A 82 -16.45 -6.51 -12.95
CA GLU A 82 -16.41 -6.09 -11.54
C GLU A 82 -17.66 -6.60 -10.81
N MET A 83 -17.44 -7.33 -9.72
CA MET A 83 -18.52 -7.91 -8.92
C MET A 83 -19.10 -6.92 -7.90
N LEU A 84 -18.34 -5.87 -7.57
CA LEU A 84 -18.65 -4.89 -6.53
C LEU A 84 -18.12 -3.53 -6.97
N ASN A 85 -18.88 -2.47 -6.71
CA ASN A 85 -18.39 -1.10 -6.86
C ASN A 85 -17.47 -0.74 -5.68
N GLU A 86 -16.16 -0.78 -5.89
CA GLU A 86 -15.16 -0.53 -4.85
C GLU A 86 -15.26 0.86 -4.19
N GLU A 87 -15.88 1.83 -4.88
CA GLU A 87 -16.18 3.16 -4.33
C GLU A 87 -17.09 3.11 -3.08
N MET A 88 -17.77 1.98 -2.83
CA MET A 88 -18.52 1.79 -1.58
C MET A 88 -17.63 1.77 -0.33
N TYR A 89 -16.31 1.60 -0.49
CA TYR A 89 -15.31 1.61 0.58
C TYR A 89 -14.62 2.99 0.75
N GLY A 90 -15.16 4.05 0.15
CA GLY A 90 -14.66 5.42 0.30
C GLY A 90 -14.93 6.05 1.67
N ASP A 91 -14.87 7.38 1.74
CA ASP A 91 -14.93 8.16 2.99
C ASP A 91 -16.09 7.78 3.92
N GLU A 92 -17.32 7.62 3.41
CA GLU A 92 -18.49 7.31 4.23
C GLU A 92 -18.33 5.98 4.97
N PHE A 93 -17.71 4.99 4.33
CA PHE A 93 -17.41 3.70 4.92
C PHE A 93 -16.40 3.84 6.05
N VAL A 94 -15.29 4.52 5.77
CA VAL A 94 -14.18 4.67 6.72
C VAL A 94 -14.56 5.55 7.91
N GLU A 95 -15.33 6.61 7.69
CA GLU A 95 -15.87 7.44 8.78
C GLU A 95 -16.84 6.65 9.67
N THR A 96 -17.64 5.75 9.07
CA THR A 96 -18.54 4.88 9.82
C THR A 96 -17.75 3.82 10.60
N LEU A 97 -16.69 3.26 10.00
CA LEU A 97 -15.75 2.33 10.64
C LEU A 97 -15.12 2.97 11.87
N ALA A 98 -14.52 4.16 11.72
CA ALA A 98 -13.89 4.87 12.82
C ALA A 98 -14.86 5.20 13.96
N ARG A 99 -16.12 5.52 13.61
CA ARG A 99 -17.16 5.86 14.59
C ARG A 99 -17.69 4.66 15.36
N HIS A 100 -17.87 3.53 14.70
CA HIS A 100 -18.57 2.38 15.28
C HIS A 100 -17.66 1.25 15.73
N CYS A 101 -16.41 1.19 15.25
CA CYS A 101 -15.43 0.16 15.56
C CYS A 101 -14.17 0.78 16.19
N PRO A 102 -14.25 1.37 17.40
CA PRO A 102 -13.14 2.10 18.00
C PRO A 102 -11.94 1.21 18.39
N ASP A 103 -12.15 -0.10 18.51
CA ASP A 103 -11.15 -1.10 18.90
C ASP A 103 -10.43 -1.72 17.70
N LEU A 104 -10.57 -1.14 16.50
CA LEU A 104 -9.93 -1.64 15.30
C LEU A 104 -8.40 -1.55 15.41
N GLU A 105 -7.74 -2.68 15.20
CA GLU A 105 -6.29 -2.86 15.25
C GLU A 105 -5.67 -3.00 13.85
N ARG A 106 -6.38 -3.63 12.90
CA ARG A 106 -5.92 -3.91 11.53
C ARG A 106 -6.98 -3.58 10.49
N PHE A 107 -6.60 -2.87 9.43
CA PHE A 107 -7.47 -2.50 8.31
C PHE A 107 -6.80 -2.75 6.96
N THR A 108 -7.34 -3.67 6.16
CA THR A 108 -6.72 -4.08 4.90
C THR A 108 -7.70 -4.05 3.74
N ILE A 109 -7.38 -3.33 2.66
CA ILE A 109 -8.06 -3.43 1.36
C ILE A 109 -7.02 -3.87 0.32
N TRP A 110 -7.20 -5.03 -0.29
CA TRP A 110 -6.24 -5.57 -1.25
C TRP A 110 -6.92 -6.11 -2.51
N ASN A 111 -6.17 -6.15 -3.62
CA ASN A 111 -6.67 -6.69 -4.88
C ASN A 111 -6.46 -8.20 -4.92
N VAL A 112 -7.53 -8.96 -5.19
CA VAL A 112 -7.48 -10.41 -5.41
C VAL A 112 -6.57 -10.76 -6.59
N LEU A 113 -6.49 -9.87 -7.58
CA LEU A 113 -5.65 -10.02 -8.75
C LEU A 113 -4.89 -8.75 -9.11
N GLY A 114 -3.58 -8.89 -9.20
CA GLY A 114 -2.70 -7.89 -9.81
C GLY A 114 -2.51 -6.60 -9.00
N VAL A 115 -1.42 -5.92 -9.32
CA VAL A 115 -1.02 -4.62 -8.73
C VAL A 115 -1.57 -3.41 -9.48
N SER A 116 -2.18 -3.62 -10.66
CA SER A 116 -2.67 -2.56 -11.57
C SER A 116 -4.20 -2.39 -11.50
N ALA A 117 -4.75 -2.24 -10.30
CA ALA A 117 -6.18 -1.99 -10.15
C ALA A 117 -6.48 -0.49 -10.05
N ARG A 118 -7.67 -0.08 -10.51
CA ARG A 118 -8.18 1.28 -10.38
C ARG A 118 -8.13 1.76 -8.92
N ALA A 119 -7.84 3.04 -8.72
CA ALA A 119 -7.91 3.65 -7.40
C ALA A 119 -9.37 3.79 -6.92
N ILE A 120 -9.58 3.67 -5.61
CA ILE A 120 -10.86 4.03 -4.97
C ILE A 120 -10.87 5.55 -4.81
N MET A 121 -11.54 6.24 -5.74
CA MET A 121 -11.47 7.70 -5.85
C MET A 121 -12.21 8.43 -4.72
N THR A 122 -13.20 7.78 -4.15
CA THR A 122 -13.99 8.26 -2.99
C THR A 122 -13.29 8.05 -1.65
N PHE A 123 -12.16 7.34 -1.60
CA PHE A 123 -11.31 7.22 -0.41
C PHE A 123 -10.29 8.36 -0.43
N THR A 124 -10.59 9.43 0.30
CA THR A 124 -9.83 10.69 0.29
C THR A 124 -9.14 10.97 1.62
N ASP A 125 -8.54 12.15 1.76
CA ASP A 125 -7.93 12.62 3.02
C ASP A 125 -8.89 12.50 4.22
N ARG A 126 -10.21 12.64 4.01
CA ARG A 126 -11.22 12.49 5.08
C ARG A 126 -11.24 11.09 5.69
N ALA A 127 -11.10 10.06 4.87
CA ALA A 127 -10.98 8.69 5.36
C ALA A 127 -9.73 8.52 6.23
N PHE A 128 -8.59 9.11 5.83
CA PHE A 128 -7.35 9.07 6.60
C PHE A 128 -7.43 9.87 7.90
N GLU A 129 -8.11 11.02 7.90
CA GLU A 129 -8.43 11.77 9.10
C GLU A 129 -9.26 10.94 10.09
N ALA A 130 -10.27 10.21 9.59
CA ALA A 130 -11.07 9.32 10.42
C ALA A 130 -10.22 8.16 11.00
N LEU A 131 -9.40 7.51 10.17
CA LEU A 131 -8.50 6.42 10.61
C LEU A 131 -7.45 6.91 11.62
N ALA A 132 -6.97 8.15 11.49
CA ALA A 132 -6.01 8.73 12.42
C ALA A 132 -6.55 8.76 13.86
N THR A 133 -7.86 8.89 14.04
CA THR A 133 -8.51 8.90 15.37
C THR A 133 -8.53 7.55 16.08
N LEU A 134 -8.28 6.44 15.36
CA LEU A 134 -8.34 5.10 15.91
C LEU A 134 -7.10 4.81 16.77
N ARG A 135 -7.35 4.68 18.07
CA ARG A 135 -6.33 4.49 19.09
C ARG A 135 -5.51 3.22 18.88
N TYR A 136 -6.15 2.13 18.47
CA TYR A 136 -5.55 0.81 18.41
C TYR A 136 -5.08 0.40 17.00
N LEU A 137 -5.33 1.24 15.98
CA LEU A 137 -4.99 0.94 14.60
C LEU A 137 -3.47 0.93 14.39
N THR A 138 -2.88 -0.26 14.36
CA THR A 138 -1.43 -0.47 14.26
C THR A 138 -1.02 -0.98 12.88
N TYR A 139 -1.94 -1.52 12.09
CA TYR A 139 -1.66 -2.00 10.75
C TYR A 139 -2.67 -1.48 9.74
N MET A 140 -2.17 -0.95 8.63
CA MET A 140 -2.97 -0.70 7.43
C MET A 140 -2.26 -1.22 6.20
N GLU A 141 -3.01 -1.85 5.30
CA GLU A 141 -2.57 -2.16 3.96
C GLU A 141 -3.71 -1.89 3.00
N ILE A 142 -3.59 -0.80 2.26
CA ILE A 142 -4.66 -0.27 1.44
C ILE A 142 -4.13 -0.21 0.01
N LYS A 143 -4.91 -0.75 -0.93
CA LYS A 143 -4.68 -0.57 -2.37
C LYS A 143 -4.67 0.91 -2.77
N SER A 144 -4.58 1.18 -4.07
CA SER A 144 -4.69 2.52 -4.62
C SER A 144 -5.91 3.30 -4.16
N VAL A 145 -5.69 4.49 -3.61
CA VAL A 145 -6.71 5.43 -3.15
C VAL A 145 -6.36 6.88 -3.52
N ASN A 146 -7.31 7.78 -3.38
CA ASN A 146 -7.19 9.20 -3.74
C ASN A 146 -6.71 10.06 -2.54
N ILE A 147 -5.54 9.74 -2.02
CA ILE A 147 -4.91 10.47 -0.91
C ILE A 147 -3.98 11.59 -1.40
N THR A 148 -3.90 12.69 -0.65
CA THR A 148 -2.90 13.76 -0.87
C THR A 148 -1.71 13.65 0.09
N GLY A 149 -0.61 14.35 -0.22
CA GLY A 149 0.51 14.45 0.72
C GLY A 149 0.16 15.12 2.05
N ASN A 150 -0.85 16.00 2.05
CA ASN A 150 -1.37 16.61 3.28
C ASN A 150 -2.20 15.62 4.09
N GLY A 151 -3.03 14.81 3.44
CA GLY A 151 -3.74 13.71 4.10
C GLY A 151 -2.78 12.73 4.78
N LEU A 152 -1.68 12.37 4.12
CA LEU A 152 -0.62 11.57 4.72
C LEU A 152 0.02 12.26 5.93
N PHE A 153 0.36 13.55 5.81
CA PHE A 153 0.93 14.30 6.92
C PHE A 153 -0.02 14.33 8.13
N THR A 154 -1.31 14.53 7.88
CA THR A 154 -2.35 14.50 8.90
C THR A 154 -2.47 13.13 9.55
N LEU A 155 -2.49 12.05 8.75
CA LEU A 155 -2.47 10.67 9.26
C LEU A 155 -1.30 10.46 10.22
N LEU A 156 -0.08 10.78 9.78
CA LEU A 156 1.13 10.56 10.57
C LEU A 156 1.13 11.33 11.90
N ASN A 157 0.56 12.53 11.93
CA ASN A 157 0.64 13.43 13.10
C ASN A 157 -0.58 13.40 14.03
N ASN A 158 -1.76 12.94 13.59
CA ASN A 158 -2.98 13.04 14.38
C ASN A 158 -3.34 11.76 15.16
N HIS A 159 -2.38 10.84 15.32
CA HIS A 159 -2.62 9.65 16.10
C HIS A 159 -2.74 9.96 17.61
N PRO A 160 -3.76 9.41 18.29
CA PRO A 160 -3.80 9.41 19.73
C PRO A 160 -2.52 8.74 20.25
N ILE A 161 -1.80 9.41 21.15
CA ILE A 161 -0.64 8.85 21.84
C ILE A 161 -1.14 7.66 22.65
N ALA A 162 -0.97 6.45 22.12
CA ALA A 162 -1.46 5.24 22.73
C ALA A 162 -0.45 4.12 22.56
N TYR A 163 0.31 3.91 23.63
CA TYR A 163 1.21 2.78 23.87
C TYR A 163 2.36 2.64 22.86
N SER A 164 3.43 1.97 23.30
CA SER A 164 4.72 1.83 22.63
C SER A 164 4.71 0.97 21.37
N THR A 165 3.55 0.73 20.75
CA THR A 165 3.39 -0.21 19.65
C THR A 165 3.65 0.47 18.32
N GLN A 166 4.44 -0.19 17.47
CA GLN A 166 4.73 0.30 16.13
C GLN A 166 3.49 0.30 15.24
N ARG A 167 3.30 1.39 14.50
CA ARG A 167 2.29 1.55 13.45
C ARG A 167 2.94 1.30 12.09
N CYS A 168 2.31 0.46 11.28
CA CYS A 168 2.82 0.02 9.99
C CYS A 168 1.75 0.23 8.92
N TYR A 169 2.02 1.13 7.97
CA TYR A 169 1.07 1.54 6.95
C TYR A 169 1.63 1.29 5.56
N VAL A 170 0.88 0.56 4.73
CA VAL A 170 1.13 0.35 3.31
C VAL A 170 -0.02 0.97 2.53
N ILE A 171 0.27 1.89 1.63
CA ILE A 171 -0.76 2.63 0.89
C ILE A 171 -0.36 2.71 -0.58
N GLY A 172 -1.22 2.20 -1.46
CA GLY A 172 -1.12 2.39 -2.89
C GLY A 172 -1.53 3.81 -3.30
N VAL A 173 -0.79 4.42 -4.22
CA VAL A 173 -1.11 5.74 -4.77
C VAL A 173 -1.03 5.71 -6.30
N GLY A 174 -2.00 6.35 -6.95
CA GLY A 174 -2.17 6.37 -8.39
C GLY A 174 -2.80 5.10 -8.95
N ASP A 175 -2.94 5.04 -10.26
CA ASP A 175 -3.36 3.88 -11.02
C ASP A 175 -2.85 4.00 -12.46
N THR A 176 -3.05 2.96 -13.26
CA THR A 176 -2.66 2.92 -14.67
C THR A 176 -3.60 3.72 -15.58
N SER A 177 -4.57 4.44 -15.03
CA SER A 177 -5.46 5.31 -15.79
C SER A 177 -4.92 6.75 -15.81
N GLY A 178 -5.05 7.42 -16.95
CA GLY A 178 -4.44 8.73 -17.19
C GLY A 178 -4.86 9.84 -16.19
N SER A 179 -5.95 9.67 -15.42
CA SER A 179 -6.36 10.66 -14.42
C SER A 179 -5.53 10.66 -13.14
N THR A 180 -4.88 9.53 -12.79
CA THR A 180 -4.06 9.45 -11.57
C THR A 180 -2.66 8.86 -11.79
N GLU A 181 -2.28 8.67 -13.05
CA GLU A 181 -0.98 8.13 -13.50
C GLU A 181 0.25 8.73 -12.78
N MET A 182 0.20 10.04 -12.50
CA MET A 182 1.30 10.79 -11.87
C MET A 182 1.04 11.15 -10.40
N ALA A 183 -0.06 10.67 -9.80
CA ALA A 183 -0.48 11.06 -8.45
C ALA A 183 0.57 10.74 -7.39
N PHE A 184 1.24 9.58 -7.49
CA PHE A 184 2.29 9.16 -6.56
C PHE A 184 3.36 10.25 -6.36
N TYR A 185 3.86 10.82 -7.45
CA TYR A 185 4.90 11.85 -7.41
C TYR A 185 4.40 13.15 -6.76
N GLY A 186 3.18 13.56 -7.07
CA GLY A 186 2.56 14.74 -6.45
C GLY A 186 2.36 14.57 -4.94
N VAL A 187 1.91 13.39 -4.52
CA VAL A 187 1.72 13.04 -3.11
C VAL A 187 3.03 13.05 -2.34
N VAL A 188 4.07 12.42 -2.88
CA VAL A 188 5.41 12.39 -2.26
C VAL A 188 6.00 13.80 -2.16
N GLU A 189 5.98 14.58 -3.24
CA GLU A 189 6.50 15.95 -3.23
C GLU A 189 5.75 16.84 -2.23
N THR A 190 4.42 16.72 -2.15
CA THR A 190 3.60 17.47 -1.19
C THR A 190 3.91 17.07 0.25
N LEU A 191 3.99 15.76 0.55
CA LEU A 191 4.34 15.29 1.90
C LEU A 191 5.73 15.80 2.32
N LEU A 192 6.72 15.69 1.44
CA LEU A 192 8.08 16.19 1.70
C LEU A 192 8.10 17.71 1.91
N ALA A 193 7.33 18.47 1.11
CA ALA A 193 7.23 19.92 1.28
C ALA A 193 6.60 20.29 2.64
N THR A 194 5.54 19.60 3.04
CA THR A 194 4.87 19.83 4.33
C THR A 194 5.77 19.46 5.51
N LEU A 195 6.50 18.35 5.43
CA LEU A 195 7.51 17.98 6.43
C LEU A 195 8.64 19.02 6.50
N ALA A 196 9.18 19.46 5.37
CA ALA A 196 10.26 20.44 5.33
C ALA A 196 9.86 21.81 5.87
N ALA A 197 8.59 22.22 5.69
CA ALA A 197 8.05 23.48 6.14
C ALA A 197 7.66 23.49 7.64
N HIS A 198 7.52 22.30 8.26
CA HIS A 198 7.17 22.22 9.67
C HIS A 198 8.31 22.72 10.55
N THR A 199 7.97 23.54 11.55
CA THR A 199 8.95 24.08 12.51
C THR A 199 8.64 23.53 13.90
N GLY A 200 9.64 22.94 14.55
CA GLY A 200 9.48 22.25 15.83
C GLY A 200 9.38 20.73 15.68
N THR A 201 9.12 20.05 16.80
CA THR A 201 9.01 18.59 16.85
C THR A 201 7.71 18.12 16.21
N LEU A 202 7.78 17.22 15.25
CA LEU A 202 6.58 16.60 14.68
C LEU A 202 5.96 15.65 15.72
N PRO A 203 4.62 15.66 15.91
CA PRO A 203 3.93 14.66 16.72
C PRO A 203 4.26 13.22 16.33
N CYS A 204 4.54 12.98 15.04
CA CYS A 204 4.91 11.68 14.53
C CYS A 204 6.34 11.21 14.88
N GLU A 205 7.21 12.05 15.46
CA GLU A 205 8.61 11.69 15.77
C GLU A 205 8.77 10.80 17.00
N ASP A 206 7.86 10.89 17.97
CA ASP A 206 7.84 10.08 19.19
C ASP A 206 7.26 8.67 18.98
N PRO A 207 6.12 8.48 18.28
CA PRO A 207 5.62 7.14 17.98
C PRO A 207 6.53 6.39 17.01
N ARG A 208 6.55 5.06 17.16
CA ARG A 208 7.12 4.16 16.17
C ARG A 208 6.18 4.09 14.97
N VAL A 209 6.43 4.88 13.94
CA VAL A 209 5.66 4.86 12.69
C VAL A 209 6.54 4.38 11.56
N VAL A 210 5.97 3.54 10.69
CA VAL A 210 6.54 3.10 9.42
C VAL A 210 5.45 3.22 8.36
N LEU A 211 5.71 4.01 7.32
CA LEU A 211 4.86 4.22 6.17
C LEU A 211 5.60 3.78 4.91
N ARG A 212 4.92 2.99 4.08
CA ARG A 212 5.33 2.59 2.74
C ARG A 212 4.25 3.03 1.77
N LEU A 213 4.61 3.93 0.85
CA LEU A 213 3.79 4.26 -0.30
C LEU A 213 4.24 3.42 -1.48
N GLN A 214 3.30 2.79 -2.16
CA GLN A 214 3.53 2.05 -3.39
C GLN A 214 3.01 2.85 -4.57
N ASN A 215 3.85 3.04 -5.60
CA ASN A 215 3.38 3.58 -6.85
C ASN A 215 2.61 2.48 -7.58
N ALA A 216 1.28 2.58 -7.61
CA ALA A 216 0.45 1.58 -8.27
C ALA A 216 0.45 1.70 -9.79
N ASN A 217 1.03 2.79 -10.31
CA ASN A 217 1.38 2.94 -11.70
C ASN A 217 2.88 2.63 -11.94
N ALA A 218 3.34 1.47 -11.49
CA ALA A 218 4.72 1.02 -11.66
C ALA A 218 5.01 0.40 -13.05
N THR A 219 4.26 0.79 -14.09
CA THR A 219 4.44 0.28 -15.46
C THR A 219 4.88 1.35 -16.47
N GLY A 220 4.62 2.64 -16.20
CA GLY A 220 4.99 3.75 -17.09
C GLY A 220 6.36 4.38 -16.77
N LYS A 221 7.24 4.47 -17.77
CA LYS A 221 8.47 5.27 -17.68
C LYS A 221 8.12 6.75 -17.67
N VAL A 222 8.77 7.53 -16.82
CA VAL A 222 8.61 8.99 -16.85
C VAL A 222 9.58 9.64 -17.85
N ASP A 223 9.22 10.82 -18.34
CA ASP A 223 10.11 11.63 -19.15
C ASP A 223 11.41 11.96 -18.39
N LYS A 224 12.54 11.92 -19.10
CA LYS A 224 13.88 12.10 -18.52
C LYS A 224 14.12 13.53 -18.01
N ALA A 225 13.66 14.54 -18.75
CA ALA A 225 13.82 15.93 -18.33
C ALA A 225 12.94 16.22 -17.10
N TRP A 226 11.72 15.67 -17.10
CA TRP A 226 10.81 15.72 -15.97
C TRP A 226 11.39 15.02 -14.74
N SER A 227 11.92 13.80 -14.87
CA SER A 227 12.47 13.02 -13.76
C SER A 227 13.69 13.71 -13.14
N SER A 228 14.54 14.33 -13.96
CA SER A 228 15.67 15.13 -13.50
C SER A 228 15.23 16.35 -12.69
N ALA A 229 14.23 17.08 -13.20
CA ALA A 229 13.67 18.24 -12.52
C ALA A 229 13.00 17.85 -11.19
N TYR A 230 12.23 16.75 -11.19
CA TYR A 230 11.57 16.22 -9.99
C TYR A 230 12.59 15.77 -8.93
N LEU A 231 13.59 14.98 -9.33
CA LEU A 231 14.62 14.49 -8.41
C LEU A 231 15.37 15.65 -7.74
N THR A 232 15.69 16.69 -8.50
CA THR A 232 16.33 17.91 -7.97
C THR A 232 15.49 18.58 -6.89
N ARG A 233 14.16 18.64 -7.05
CA ARG A 233 13.25 19.25 -6.05
C ARG A 233 13.17 18.39 -4.80
N ILE A 234 12.92 17.10 -4.92
CA ILE A 234 12.78 16.23 -3.73
C ILE A 234 14.11 16.09 -2.96
N LYS A 235 15.28 16.10 -3.63
CA LYS A 235 16.59 16.09 -2.95
C LYS A 235 16.77 17.32 -2.05
N LYS A 236 16.34 18.50 -2.51
CA LYS A 236 16.37 19.73 -1.69
C LYS A 236 15.45 19.61 -0.47
N LEU A 237 14.24 19.09 -0.65
CA LEU A 237 13.30 18.87 0.46
C LEU A 237 13.85 17.86 1.48
N VAL A 238 14.39 16.73 1.01
CA VAL A 238 15.04 15.71 1.86
C VAL A 238 16.16 16.32 2.70
N ALA A 239 17.00 17.17 2.11
CA ALA A 239 18.09 17.83 2.85
C ALA A 239 17.56 18.72 3.98
N VAL A 240 16.49 19.48 3.75
CA VAL A 240 15.84 20.31 4.77
C VAL A 240 15.21 19.45 5.87
N ILE A 241 14.52 18.36 5.51
CA ILE A 241 13.92 17.45 6.49
C ILE A 241 14.99 16.82 7.37
N LYS A 242 16.11 16.34 6.80
CA LYS A 242 17.21 15.77 7.59
C LYS A 242 17.79 16.77 8.60
N GLN A 243 17.83 18.04 8.23
CA GLN A 243 18.32 19.10 9.10
C GLN A 243 17.33 19.42 10.23
N ASN A 244 16.04 19.51 9.93
CA ASN A 244 15.01 19.93 10.88
C ASN A 244 14.47 18.78 11.74
N HIS A 245 14.45 17.56 11.20
CA HIS A 245 13.84 16.36 11.79
C HIS A 245 14.82 15.18 11.77
N PRO A 246 15.90 15.21 12.58
CA PRO A 246 16.98 14.21 12.53
C PRO A 246 16.56 12.81 13.02
N THR A 247 15.36 12.67 13.57
CA THR A 247 14.72 11.40 13.98
C THR A 247 13.91 10.78 12.85
N VAL A 248 13.58 11.53 11.80
CA VAL A 248 12.89 11.01 10.61
C VAL A 248 13.91 10.34 9.69
N ARG A 249 13.50 9.22 9.10
CA ARG A 249 14.21 8.51 8.05
C ARG A 249 13.31 8.38 6.84
N LEU A 250 13.93 8.55 5.68
CA LEU A 250 13.24 8.54 4.40
C LEU A 250 13.89 7.49 3.51
N ARG A 251 13.09 6.90 2.62
CA ARG A 251 13.55 6.00 1.58
C ARG A 251 12.82 6.32 0.29
N VAL A 252 13.54 6.37 -0.82
CA VAL A 252 13.00 6.58 -2.16
C VAL A 252 13.62 5.52 -3.04
N ALA A 253 12.79 4.61 -3.56
CA ALA A 253 13.25 3.51 -4.37
C ALA A 253 12.65 3.56 -5.79
N GLY A 254 13.51 3.32 -6.78
CA GLY A 254 13.15 3.41 -8.18
C GLY A 254 13.97 2.51 -9.09
N TRP A 255 13.56 2.45 -10.35
CA TRP A 255 14.26 1.77 -11.43
C TRP A 255 15.24 2.73 -12.11
N ARG A 256 16.45 2.22 -12.38
CA ARG A 256 17.56 2.97 -13.02
C ARG A 256 17.78 4.35 -12.40
N MET A 257 17.68 4.43 -11.07
CA MET A 257 17.93 5.66 -10.37
C MET A 257 19.43 5.97 -10.39
N THR A 258 19.75 7.24 -10.66
CA THR A 258 21.09 7.81 -10.63
C THR A 258 21.09 9.06 -9.76
N ASP A 259 22.22 9.75 -9.66
CA ASP A 259 22.28 11.02 -8.93
C ASP A 259 21.45 12.14 -9.54
N THR A 260 21.15 12.06 -10.84
CA THR A 260 20.51 13.16 -11.58
C THR A 260 19.12 12.83 -12.11
N GLU A 261 18.79 11.55 -12.32
CA GLU A 261 17.54 11.13 -12.95
C GLU A 261 17.12 9.71 -12.53
N PHE A 262 15.89 9.32 -12.89
CA PHE A 262 15.36 7.96 -12.74
C PHE A 262 14.41 7.62 -13.89
N GLU A 263 14.17 6.32 -14.11
CA GLU A 263 13.18 5.84 -15.10
C GLU A 263 11.77 5.79 -14.52
N GLN A 264 11.66 5.36 -13.25
CA GLN A 264 10.41 5.33 -12.49
C GLN A 264 10.70 5.19 -10.99
N LEU A 265 9.87 5.77 -10.13
CA LEU A 265 9.85 5.44 -8.70
C LEU A 265 8.75 4.42 -8.43
N PHE A 266 9.05 3.36 -7.68
CA PHE A 266 8.05 2.35 -7.30
C PHE A 266 7.67 2.43 -5.82
N GLU A 267 8.47 3.08 -4.98
CA GLU A 267 8.25 3.13 -3.54
C GLU A 267 8.79 4.41 -2.89
N PHE A 268 8.05 4.90 -1.91
CA PHE A 268 8.50 5.88 -0.93
C PHE A 268 8.31 5.32 0.49
N GLY A 269 9.32 5.48 1.35
CA GLY A 269 9.30 5.05 2.73
C GLY A 269 9.52 6.22 3.69
N PHE A 270 8.77 6.22 4.79
CA PHE A 270 8.97 7.10 5.93
C PHE A 270 8.99 6.25 7.19
N TYR A 271 9.95 6.47 8.08
CA TYR A 271 9.98 5.81 9.38
C TYR A 271 10.73 6.65 10.42
N THR A 272 10.38 6.50 11.69
CA THR A 272 11.09 7.17 12.78
C THR A 272 12.28 6.34 13.25
N ARG A 273 13.28 7.00 13.84
CA ARG A 273 14.53 6.38 14.32
C ARG A 273 14.30 5.24 15.32
N VAL A 274 13.19 5.28 16.05
CA VAL A 274 12.82 4.26 17.05
C VAL A 274 11.99 3.12 16.46
N SER A 275 11.58 3.23 15.19
CA SER A 275 10.91 2.16 14.46
C SER A 275 11.92 1.21 13.84
N GLU A 276 11.53 -0.05 13.76
CA GLU A 276 12.19 -1.03 12.91
C GLU A 276 11.47 -1.05 11.56
N PRO A 277 12.19 -0.95 10.42
CA PRO A 277 11.61 -1.28 9.14
C PRO A 277 10.85 -2.60 9.23
N SER A 278 9.59 -2.61 8.81
CA SER A 278 8.76 -3.81 8.86
C SER A 278 9.45 -4.93 8.07
N GLU A 279 9.58 -6.12 8.66
CA GLU A 279 10.16 -7.30 7.98
C GLU A 279 9.45 -7.55 6.64
N TRP A 280 8.15 -7.29 6.60
CA TRP A 280 7.27 -7.41 5.42
C TRP A 280 7.64 -6.46 4.27
N PHE A 281 8.41 -5.39 4.52
CA PHE A 281 8.78 -4.44 3.48
C PHE A 281 10.03 -4.86 2.71
N GLY A 282 10.77 -5.85 3.23
CA GLY A 282 12.02 -6.29 2.61
C GLY A 282 13.13 -5.23 2.63
N TRP A 283 12.98 -4.14 3.40
CA TRP A 283 14.01 -3.09 3.53
C TRP A 283 15.30 -3.60 4.19
N HIS A 284 15.24 -4.75 4.87
CA HIS A 284 16.41 -5.45 5.44
C HIS A 284 17.10 -6.37 4.43
N GLU A 285 16.43 -6.74 3.33
CA GLU A 285 16.95 -7.64 2.30
C GLU A 285 17.71 -6.86 1.21
N ASP A 286 18.64 -6.00 1.66
CA ASP A 286 19.55 -5.12 0.90
C ASP A 286 20.42 -5.83 -0.18
N ARG A 287 20.21 -7.12 -0.45
CA ARG A 287 21.05 -7.91 -1.37
C ARG A 287 20.84 -7.59 -2.86
N GLN A 288 19.72 -6.97 -3.23
CA GLN A 288 19.40 -6.65 -4.64
C GLN A 288 19.39 -5.15 -4.96
N ASP A 289 19.55 -4.31 -3.94
CA ASP A 289 19.43 -2.87 -4.03
C ASP A 289 20.81 -2.24 -4.10
N THR A 290 21.03 -1.32 -5.04
CA THR A 290 22.22 -0.47 -5.05
C THR A 290 21.86 0.85 -4.36
N LYS A 291 22.49 1.10 -3.20
CA LYS A 291 22.34 2.37 -2.46
C LYS A 291 23.10 3.47 -3.20
N LEU A 292 22.39 4.55 -3.58
CA LEU A 292 23.02 5.79 -4.05
C LEU A 292 23.48 6.60 -2.84
N ASP A 293 22.60 6.68 -1.83
CA ASP A 293 22.91 7.19 -0.50
C ASP A 293 22.00 6.51 0.56
N ASP A 294 21.85 7.13 1.73
CA ASP A 294 21.03 6.64 2.84
C ASP A 294 19.51 6.80 2.64
N VAL A 295 19.08 7.51 1.59
CA VAL A 295 17.67 7.74 1.25
C VAL A 295 17.31 7.15 -0.12
N PHE A 296 18.14 7.35 -1.13
CA PHE A 296 17.85 7.01 -2.51
C PHE A 296 18.47 5.66 -2.90
N VAL A 297 17.63 4.78 -3.44
CA VAL A 297 17.98 3.39 -3.74
C VAL A 297 17.51 3.03 -5.14
N THR A 298 18.35 2.32 -5.89
CA THR A 298 17.98 1.75 -7.19
C THR A 298 17.85 0.23 -7.08
N ARG A 299 16.75 -0.32 -7.59
CA ARG A 299 16.55 -1.77 -7.73
C ARG A 299 16.90 -2.18 -9.15
N GLY A 300 17.57 -3.32 -9.32
CA GLY A 300 17.89 -3.87 -10.65
C GLY A 300 19.15 -3.30 -11.33
N GLY A 301 20.14 -2.86 -10.56
CA GLY A 301 21.49 -2.58 -11.09
C GLY A 301 22.24 -3.89 -11.39
N ASN A 302 22.60 -4.12 -12.66
CA ASN A 302 23.46 -5.20 -13.18
C ASN A 302 24.01 -6.17 -12.12
N THR A 303 23.32 -7.28 -11.86
CA THR A 303 24.03 -8.50 -11.53
C THR A 303 24.74 -8.92 -12.80
N ARG A 304 26.00 -8.50 -12.97
CA ARG A 304 26.97 -9.46 -13.52
C ARG A 304 26.82 -10.66 -12.59
N ARG A 305 26.07 -11.67 -13.03
CA ARG A 305 26.27 -13.02 -12.49
C ARG A 305 27.80 -13.19 -12.44
N PRO A 306 28.41 -13.55 -11.31
CA PRO A 306 29.68 -14.23 -11.42
C PRO A 306 29.44 -15.31 -12.47
N GLU A 307 30.15 -15.25 -13.59
CA GLU A 307 30.16 -16.37 -14.51
C GLU A 307 30.39 -17.61 -13.65
N PRO A 308 29.60 -18.69 -13.82
CA PRO A 308 29.88 -19.90 -13.08
C PRO A 308 31.35 -20.19 -13.31
N GLU A 309 32.14 -20.19 -12.24
CA GLU A 309 33.51 -20.65 -12.30
C GLU A 309 33.42 -22.00 -13.01
N THR A 310 33.90 -22.02 -14.25
CA THR A 310 34.17 -23.25 -14.94
C THR A 310 35.12 -23.97 -14.00
N TYR A 311 34.63 -24.99 -13.30
CA TYR A 311 35.48 -26.01 -12.73
C TYR A 311 36.33 -26.49 -13.91
N GLN A 312 37.55 -25.98 -13.99
CA GLN A 312 38.61 -26.67 -14.67
C GLN A 312 38.79 -27.92 -13.83
N ASP A 313 38.35 -29.05 -14.39
CA ASP A 313 38.83 -30.36 -13.94
C ASP A 313 40.35 -30.30 -14.08
N ASP A 314 41.02 -29.99 -12.97
CA ASP A 314 42.43 -30.27 -12.82
C ASP A 314 42.53 -31.80 -12.77
N GLU A 315 42.87 -32.37 -13.92
CA GLU A 315 43.65 -33.60 -13.97
C GLU A 315 44.83 -33.43 -13.00
N ASP A 316 44.90 -34.28 -11.97
CA ASP A 316 46.15 -34.78 -11.42
C ASP A 316 45.85 -35.99 -10.52
N ASP A 317 46.03 -37.16 -11.14
CA ASP A 317 46.83 -38.32 -10.70
C ASP A 317 47.07 -38.63 -9.20
N ASP A 318 47.11 -39.95 -8.98
CA ASP A 318 47.74 -40.74 -7.90
C ASP A 318 46.95 -41.04 -6.61
N TYR A 319 46.34 -42.23 -6.54
CA TYR A 319 46.90 -43.44 -5.86
C TYR A 319 46.16 -44.72 -6.25
#